data_AF-A0AAV1NXG5-F1
#
_entry.id   AF-A0AAV1NXG5-F1
#
_cell.length_a   1.000
_cell.length_b   1.000
_cell.length_c   1.000
_cell.angle_alpha   90.00
_cell.angle_beta   90.00
_cell.angle_gamma   90.00
#
_symmetry.space_group_name_H-M   'P 1'
#
loop_
_entity.id
_entity.type
_entity.pdbx_description
1 polymer ?
#
loop_
_entity_poly.entity_id
_entity_poly.type
_entity_poly.pdbx_seq_one_letter_code
_entity_poly.pdbx_strand_id
1 'polypeptide(L)'
;MLVSYVYTSEVYISKANVQALLATANLQDVMAFREACCRFMELQMDEMNCVGIHCFAEAHSCKVLEKRNMDYILEHFSSVSQQEEFLSLCVEKLTEILASDHLNLPKEELVFEAAIPWLNKCLFRKQSFEKVFKHIRLHLISPYYLHDVIESQDVVKENQGCQRLISEAKDYLLLKDHPSSMVLVPTDASSLPSPFISSARC
;
A
#
# COMPACT_ATOMS: atom_id res chain seq x y z
N MET A 1 19.16 -13.19 -28.57
CA MET A 1 18.29 -12.15 -29.18
C MET A 1 17.28 -12.89 -30.03
N LEU A 2 15.97 -12.60 -29.94
CA LEU A 2 14.82 -13.38 -30.45
C LEU A 2 14.97 -14.01 -31.86
N VAL A 3 15.84 -13.48 -32.71
CA VAL A 3 16.30 -14.15 -33.94
C VAL A 3 16.76 -15.58 -33.66
N SER A 4 17.58 -15.82 -32.63
CA SER A 4 18.01 -17.18 -32.27
C SER A 4 16.84 -18.10 -31.90
N TYR A 5 15.78 -17.59 -31.24
CA TYR A 5 14.58 -18.39 -30.91
C TYR A 5 13.84 -18.89 -32.16
N VAL A 6 13.72 -18.03 -33.18
CA VAL A 6 13.12 -18.41 -34.46
C VAL A 6 13.92 -19.54 -35.14
N TYR A 7 15.23 -19.60 -34.90
CA TYR A 7 16.11 -20.60 -35.49
C TYR A 7 16.36 -21.84 -34.61
N THR A 8 16.28 -21.74 -33.28
CA THR A 8 16.62 -22.84 -32.34
C THR A 8 15.46 -23.30 -31.47
N SER A 9 14.31 -22.63 -31.47
CA SER A 9 13.15 -22.90 -30.59
C SER A 9 13.43 -22.91 -29.08
N GLU A 10 14.64 -22.52 -28.66
CA GLU A 10 15.09 -22.50 -27.27
C GLU A 10 15.56 -21.10 -26.89
N VAL A 11 15.05 -20.57 -25.78
CA VAL A 11 15.51 -19.31 -25.18
C VAL A 11 15.83 -19.51 -23.72
N TYR A 12 17.07 -19.16 -23.35
CA TYR A 12 17.52 -19.08 -21.97
C TYR A 12 17.15 -17.72 -21.38
N ILE A 13 16.31 -17.71 -20.35
CA ILE A 13 15.92 -16.50 -19.61
C ILE A 13 16.83 -16.37 -18.38
N SER A 14 17.41 -15.18 -18.17
CA SER A 14 18.30 -14.81 -17.08
C SER A 14 17.96 -13.42 -16.55
N LYS A 15 18.35 -13.11 -15.30
CA LYS A 15 18.07 -11.79 -14.69
C LYS A 15 18.57 -10.61 -15.54
N ALA A 16 19.71 -10.77 -16.23
CA ALA A 16 20.28 -9.71 -17.07
C ALA A 16 19.59 -9.57 -18.44
N ASN A 17 18.98 -10.64 -18.96
CA ASN A 17 18.39 -10.63 -20.31
C ASN A 17 16.87 -10.50 -20.30
N VAL A 18 16.20 -10.82 -19.19
CA VAL A 18 14.74 -10.92 -19.12
C VAL A 18 14.05 -9.59 -19.44
N GLN A 19 14.64 -8.46 -19.04
CA GLN A 19 14.12 -7.13 -19.38
C GLN A 19 14.20 -6.85 -20.88
N ALA A 20 15.37 -7.07 -21.50
CA ALA A 20 15.54 -6.88 -22.94
C ALA A 20 14.69 -7.86 -23.76
N LEU A 21 14.52 -9.09 -23.26
CA LEU A 21 13.68 -10.12 -23.86
C LEU A 21 12.21 -9.73 -23.79
N LEU A 22 11.69 -9.30 -22.64
CA LEU A 22 10.30 -8.87 -22.52
C LEU A 22 10.00 -7.65 -23.39
N ALA A 23 10.94 -6.68 -23.46
CA ALA A 23 10.79 -5.51 -24.31
C ALA A 23 10.68 -5.90 -25.79
N THR A 24 11.54 -6.81 -26.24
CA THR A 24 11.47 -7.32 -27.62
C THR A 24 10.21 -8.17 -27.84
N ALA A 25 9.79 -8.97 -26.85
CA ALA A 25 8.56 -9.77 -26.90
C ALA A 25 7.33 -8.91 -27.17
N ASN A 26 7.24 -7.78 -26.45
CA ASN A 26 6.16 -6.81 -26.61
C ASN A 26 6.17 -6.13 -27.98
N LEU A 27 7.36 -5.82 -28.52
CA LEU A 27 7.47 -5.25 -29.87
C LEU A 27 7.04 -6.23 -30.96
N GLN A 28 7.23 -7.53 -30.72
CA GLN A 28 6.99 -8.59 -31.70
C GLN A 28 5.64 -9.30 -31.50
N ASP A 29 4.87 -8.89 -30.49
CA ASP A 29 3.54 -9.40 -30.10
C ASP A 29 3.46 -10.92 -29.87
N VAL A 30 4.54 -11.51 -29.35
CA VAL A 30 4.62 -12.94 -29.02
C VAL A 30 4.15 -13.18 -27.59
N MET A 31 2.84 -13.34 -27.41
CA MET A 31 2.19 -13.48 -26.09
C MET A 31 2.77 -14.61 -25.23
N ALA A 32 3.04 -15.78 -25.81
CA ALA A 32 3.60 -16.92 -25.08
C ALA A 32 4.98 -16.62 -24.46
N PHE A 33 5.78 -15.80 -25.15
CA PHE A 33 7.10 -15.40 -24.67
C PHE A 33 7.00 -14.33 -23.57
N ARG A 34 6.03 -13.41 -23.71
CA ARG A 34 5.70 -12.43 -22.66
C ARG A 34 5.31 -13.12 -21.36
N GLU A 35 4.43 -14.12 -21.43
CA GLU A 35 3.99 -14.90 -20.27
C GLU A 35 5.14 -15.67 -19.62
N ALA A 36 6.03 -16.29 -20.41
CA ALA A 36 7.20 -16.98 -19.89
C ALA A 36 8.16 -16.03 -19.14
N CYS A 37 8.42 -14.85 -19.70
CA CYS A 37 9.23 -13.82 -19.05
C CYS A 37 8.56 -13.27 -17.78
N CYS A 38 7.25 -13.01 -17.79
CA CYS A 38 6.51 -12.58 -16.60
C CYS A 38 6.59 -13.64 -15.47
N ARG A 39 6.41 -14.92 -15.80
CA ARG A 39 6.52 -16.01 -14.82
C ARG A 39 7.94 -16.14 -14.26
N PHE A 40 8.97 -15.94 -15.09
CA PHE A 40 10.35 -15.92 -14.61
C PHE A 40 10.62 -14.75 -13.68
N MET A 41 10.13 -13.54 -14.00
CA MET A 41 10.27 -12.36 -13.14
C MET A 41 9.58 -12.55 -11.80
N GLU A 42 8.40 -13.18 -11.79
CA GLU A 42 7.68 -13.49 -10.57
C GLU A 42 8.47 -14.43 -9.65
N LEU A 43 9.13 -15.44 -10.22
CA LEU A 43 9.98 -16.38 -9.47
C LEU A 43 11.31 -15.77 -8.98
N GLN A 44 11.68 -14.60 -9.47
CA GLN A 44 12.94 -13.91 -9.15
C GLN A 44 12.70 -12.60 -8.40
N MET A 45 11.47 -12.39 -7.92
CA MET A 45 11.08 -11.24 -7.13
C MET A 45 11.76 -11.30 -5.76
N ASP A 46 12.45 -10.22 -5.42
CA ASP A 46 13.16 -10.00 -4.16
C ASP A 46 12.73 -8.64 -3.60
N GLU A 47 12.86 -8.43 -2.28
CA GLU A 47 12.54 -7.15 -1.62
C GLU A 47 13.33 -5.96 -2.19
N MET A 48 14.53 -6.22 -2.71
CA MET A 48 15.40 -5.22 -3.35
C MET A 48 14.95 -4.80 -4.75
N ASN A 49 14.24 -5.67 -5.47
CA ASN A 49 13.99 -5.55 -6.92
C ASN A 49 12.50 -5.43 -7.28
N CYS A 50 11.61 -5.66 -6.31
CA CYS A 50 10.18 -5.70 -6.51
C CYS A 50 9.66 -4.38 -7.11
N VAL A 51 10.16 -3.24 -6.64
CA VAL A 51 9.80 -1.91 -7.14
C VAL A 51 10.20 -1.75 -8.61
N GLY A 52 11.43 -2.11 -8.96
CA GLY A 52 11.91 -2.08 -10.35
C GLY A 52 11.09 -2.97 -11.27
N ILE A 53 10.77 -4.20 -10.85
CA ILE A 53 9.92 -5.12 -11.61
C ILE A 53 8.50 -4.55 -11.77
N HIS A 54 7.99 -3.79 -10.79
CA HIS A 54 6.65 -3.22 -10.84
C HIS A 54 6.55 -2.11 -11.89
N CYS A 55 7.47 -1.15 -11.85
CA CYS A 55 7.58 -0.10 -12.86
C CYS A 55 7.79 -0.69 -14.27
N PHE A 56 8.54 -1.79 -14.36
CA PHE A 56 8.74 -2.49 -15.62
C PHE A 56 7.47 -3.17 -16.13
N ALA A 57 6.72 -3.84 -15.25
CA ALA A 57 5.45 -4.47 -15.60
C ALA A 57 4.43 -3.43 -16.09
N GLU A 58 4.39 -2.26 -15.46
CA GLU A 58 3.55 -1.12 -15.85
C GLU A 58 3.93 -0.60 -17.25
N ALA A 59 5.23 -0.33 -17.48
CA ALA A 59 5.73 0.12 -18.79
C ALA A 59 5.43 -0.87 -19.93
N HIS A 60 5.38 -2.16 -19.62
CA HIS A 60 5.10 -3.23 -20.57
C HIS A 60 3.62 -3.68 -20.59
N SER A 61 2.73 -2.99 -19.85
CA SER A 61 1.29 -3.31 -19.74
C SER A 61 1.01 -4.75 -19.30
N CYS A 62 1.89 -5.33 -18.50
CA CYS A 62 1.79 -6.70 -17.98
C CYS A 62 0.96 -6.75 -16.69
N LYS A 63 -0.36 -6.57 -16.81
CA LYS A 63 -1.30 -6.44 -15.67
C LYS A 63 -1.23 -7.58 -14.65
N VAL A 64 -0.96 -8.81 -15.09
CA VAL A 64 -0.89 -9.98 -14.19
C VAL A 64 0.33 -9.88 -13.27
N LEU A 65 1.49 -9.54 -13.84
CA LEU A 65 2.73 -9.37 -13.08
C LEU A 65 2.65 -8.13 -12.19
N GLU A 66 2.10 -7.03 -12.72
CA GLU A 66 1.88 -5.78 -11.99
C GLU A 66 1.07 -6.03 -10.72
N LYS A 67 -0.07 -6.73 -10.81
CA LYS A 67 -0.93 -7.02 -9.67
C LYS A 67 -0.23 -7.90 -8.64
N ARG A 68 0.38 -9.01 -9.06
CA ARG A 68 1.10 -9.92 -8.14
C ARG A 68 2.26 -9.22 -7.43
N ASN A 69 2.98 -8.36 -8.16
CA ASN A 69 4.07 -7.61 -7.58
C ASN A 69 3.57 -6.53 -6.62
N MET A 70 2.43 -5.89 -6.92
CA MET A 70 1.79 -4.99 -5.96
C MET A 70 1.41 -5.74 -4.68
N ASP A 71 0.78 -6.91 -4.79
CA ASP A 71 0.43 -7.74 -3.63
C ASP A 71 1.68 -8.09 -2.79
N TYR A 72 2.80 -8.44 -3.44
CA TYR A 72 4.07 -8.72 -2.77
C TYR A 72 4.68 -7.49 -2.08
N ILE A 73 4.65 -6.33 -2.73
CA ILE A 73 5.10 -5.05 -2.14
C ILE A 73 4.27 -4.71 -0.90
N LEU A 74 2.96 -4.94 -0.95
CA LEU A 74 2.05 -4.66 0.17
C LEU A 74 2.28 -5.64 1.34
N GLU A 75 2.58 -6.91 1.06
CA GLU A 75 2.87 -7.93 2.07
C GLU A 75 4.23 -7.69 2.77
N HIS A 76 5.25 -7.29 2.00
CA HIS A 76 6.63 -7.08 2.48
C HIS A 76 7.00 -5.61 2.64
N PHE A 77 6.02 -4.71 2.77
CA PHE A 77 6.25 -3.26 2.77
C PHE A 77 7.31 -2.80 3.79
N SER A 78 7.34 -3.43 4.97
CA SER A 78 8.33 -3.11 6.01
C SER A 78 9.77 -3.26 5.53
N SER A 79 10.09 -4.32 4.77
CA SER A 79 11.43 -4.53 4.21
C SER A 79 11.67 -3.67 2.98
N VAL A 80 10.66 -3.53 2.12
CA VAL A 80 10.75 -2.79 0.85
C VAL A 80 10.96 -1.29 1.07
N SER A 81 10.32 -0.72 2.11
CA SER A 81 10.42 0.71 2.43
C SER A 81 11.84 1.21 2.72
N GLN A 82 12.72 0.32 3.19
CA GLN A 82 14.11 0.65 3.49
C GLN A 82 15.02 0.63 2.25
N GLN A 83 14.53 0.11 1.13
CA GLN A 83 15.34 -0.12 -0.06
C GLN A 83 15.50 1.13 -0.91
N GLU A 84 16.66 1.24 -1.55
CA GLU A 84 17.00 2.41 -2.37
C GLU A 84 16.07 2.59 -3.57
N GLU A 85 15.57 1.49 -4.15
CA GLU A 85 14.59 1.51 -5.24
C GLU A 85 13.29 2.19 -4.78
N PHE A 86 12.81 1.87 -3.57
CA PHE A 86 11.63 2.51 -3.00
C PHE A 86 11.85 4.01 -2.79
N LEU A 87 13.02 4.41 -2.25
CA LEU A 87 13.38 5.82 -2.08
C LEU A 87 13.47 6.59 -3.40
N SER A 88 13.71 5.89 -4.52
CA SER A 88 13.80 6.50 -5.85
C SER A 88 12.44 6.75 -6.50
N LEU A 89 11.35 6.15 -5.99
CA LEU A 89 10.01 6.23 -6.57
C LEU A 89 9.48 7.65 -6.75
N CYS A 90 8.65 7.81 -7.79
CA CYS A 90 7.88 9.02 -8.04
C CYS A 90 6.76 9.20 -7.01
N VAL A 91 6.34 10.45 -6.81
CA VAL A 91 5.27 10.82 -5.86
C VAL A 91 3.97 10.07 -6.18
N GLU A 92 3.59 10.02 -7.46
CA GLU A 92 2.35 9.39 -7.91
C GLU A 92 2.31 7.91 -7.53
N LYS A 93 3.41 7.20 -7.75
CA LYS A 93 3.50 5.77 -7.44
C LYS A 93 3.52 5.49 -5.95
N LEU A 94 4.26 6.29 -5.19
CA LEU A 94 4.21 6.20 -3.74
C LEU A 94 2.78 6.44 -3.23
N THR A 95 2.09 7.43 -3.81
CA THR A 95 0.72 7.77 -3.43
C THR A 95 -0.24 6.61 -3.73
N GLU A 96 -0.08 5.92 -4.86
CA GLU A 96 -0.86 4.72 -5.22
C GLU A 96 -0.64 3.58 -4.22
N ILE A 97 0.62 3.30 -3.85
CA ILE A 97 0.96 2.27 -2.88
C ILE A 97 0.39 2.63 -1.50
N LEU A 98 0.51 3.89 -1.08
CA LEU A 98 0.01 4.35 0.23
C LEU A 98 -1.51 4.48 0.30
N ALA A 99 -2.17 4.74 -0.83
CA ALA A 99 -3.63 4.76 -0.92
C ALA A 99 -4.23 3.35 -0.91
N SER A 100 -3.41 2.31 -1.06
CA SER A 100 -3.88 0.92 -1.07
C SER A 100 -4.19 0.46 0.36
N ASP A 101 -5.45 0.10 0.60
CA ASP A 101 -5.93 -0.30 1.92
C ASP A 101 -5.35 -1.64 2.44
N HIS A 102 -4.65 -2.37 1.57
CA HIS A 102 -4.10 -3.71 1.80
C HIS A 102 -2.66 -3.73 2.31
N LEU A 103 -2.11 -2.60 2.75
CA LEU A 103 -0.79 -2.55 3.37
C LEU A 103 -0.75 -3.48 4.59
N ASN A 104 0.11 -4.49 4.56
CA ASN A 104 0.28 -5.44 5.66
C ASN A 104 1.20 -4.86 6.73
N LEU A 105 0.78 -3.74 7.33
CA LEU A 105 1.51 -3.09 8.40
C LEU A 105 0.75 -3.22 9.72
N PRO A 106 1.42 -3.67 10.79
CA PRO A 106 0.78 -3.74 12.10
C PRO A 106 0.45 -2.36 12.66
N LYS A 107 1.13 -1.31 12.17
CA LYS A 107 0.97 0.08 12.61
C LYS A 107 1.17 1.04 11.45
N GLU A 108 0.29 2.04 11.38
CA GLU A 108 0.39 3.16 10.44
C GLU A 108 1.59 4.09 10.75
N GLU A 109 2.18 3.98 11.95
CA GLU A 109 3.45 4.63 12.32
C GLU A 109 4.58 4.26 11.34
N LEU A 110 4.65 2.99 10.92
CA LEU A 110 5.68 2.52 9.99
C LEU A 110 5.54 3.10 8.58
N VAL A 111 4.30 3.43 8.17
CA VAL A 111 4.05 4.13 6.89
C VAL A 111 4.68 5.52 6.92
N PHE A 112 4.50 6.24 8.03
CA PHE A 112 5.10 7.55 8.21
C PHE A 112 6.63 7.45 8.26
N GLU A 113 7.17 6.50 9.02
CA GLU A 113 8.62 6.26 9.10
C GLU A 113 9.24 5.90 7.75
N ALA A 114 8.51 5.20 6.87
CA ALA A 114 8.93 4.92 5.49
C ALA A 114 8.88 6.17 4.59
N ALA A 115 7.94 7.08 4.80
CA ALA A 115 7.77 8.30 4.01
C ALA A 115 8.86 9.35 4.30
N ILE A 116 9.37 9.42 5.53
CA ILE A 116 10.43 10.37 5.94
C ILE A 116 11.74 10.21 5.14
N PRO A 117 12.37 9.03 5.05
CA PRO A 117 13.61 8.86 4.28
C PRO A 117 13.37 9.11 2.79
N TRP A 118 12.18 8.76 2.27
CA TRP A 118 11.82 9.08 0.88
C TRP A 118 11.76 10.60 0.64
N LEU A 119 11.26 11.37 1.61
CA LEU A 119 11.20 12.82 1.57
C LEU A 119 12.60 13.46 1.68
N ASN A 120 13.44 12.93 2.58
CA ASN A 120 14.80 13.42 2.79
C ASN A 120 15.69 13.27 1.55
N LYS A 121 15.39 12.32 0.64
CA LYS A 121 16.17 12.11 -0.58
C LYS A 121 16.05 13.26 -1.58
N CYS A 122 14.96 14.03 -1.58
CA CYS A 122 14.76 15.13 -2.55
C CYS A 122 13.95 16.29 -1.97
N LEU A 123 14.58 17.45 -1.80
CA LEU A 123 13.96 18.68 -1.27
C LEU A 123 12.77 19.19 -2.12
N PHE A 124 12.77 18.97 -3.44
CA PHE A 124 11.65 19.34 -4.31
C PHE A 124 10.37 18.51 -4.03
N ARG A 125 10.50 17.33 -3.43
CA ARG A 125 9.37 16.49 -3.04
C ARG A 125 8.60 17.04 -1.83
N LYS A 126 9.17 18.01 -1.09
CA LYS A 126 8.51 18.69 0.04
C LYS A 126 7.17 19.33 -0.32
N GLN A 127 7.03 19.89 -1.51
CA GLN A 127 5.76 20.48 -1.97
C GLN A 127 4.71 19.41 -2.31
N SER A 128 5.17 18.25 -2.78
CA SER A 128 4.30 17.12 -3.11
C SER A 128 3.93 16.26 -1.89
N PHE A 129 4.64 16.44 -0.78
CA PHE A 129 4.39 15.73 0.48
C PHE A 129 2.97 15.94 1.00
N GLU A 130 2.36 17.12 0.81
CA GLU A 130 0.97 17.35 1.20
C GLU A 130 0.01 16.33 0.58
N LYS A 131 0.25 15.91 -0.67
CA LYS A 131 -0.58 14.92 -1.34
C LYS A 131 -0.40 13.57 -0.68
N VAL A 132 0.84 13.13 -0.51
CA VAL A 132 1.21 11.86 0.14
C VAL A 132 0.63 11.80 1.56
N PHE A 133 0.75 12.89 2.31
CA PHE A 133 0.32 13.00 3.71
C PHE A 133 -1.20 12.88 3.87
N LYS A 134 -2.00 13.28 2.87
CA LYS A 134 -3.46 13.06 2.87
C LYS A 134 -3.86 11.60 2.75
N HIS A 135 -3.02 10.76 2.16
CA HIS A 135 -3.29 9.33 2.00
C HIS A 135 -2.86 8.52 3.23
N ILE A 136 -2.03 9.09 4.10
CA ILE A 136 -1.68 8.47 5.38
C ILE A 136 -2.88 8.60 6.32
N ARG A 137 -3.32 7.47 6.87
CA ARG A 137 -4.49 7.44 7.77
C ARG A 137 -4.09 7.89 9.18
N LEU A 138 -3.96 9.20 9.37
CA LEU A 138 -3.59 9.81 10.64
C LEU A 138 -4.50 9.38 11.82
N HIS A 139 -5.76 9.05 11.54
CA HIS A 139 -6.74 8.56 12.52
C HIS A 139 -6.38 7.24 13.21
N LEU A 140 -5.45 6.48 12.64
CA LEU A 140 -4.99 5.19 13.17
C LEU A 140 -3.64 5.31 13.91
N ILE A 141 -3.01 6.49 13.90
CA ILE A 141 -1.75 6.75 14.58
C ILE A 141 -2.04 7.15 16.04
N SER A 142 -1.17 6.72 16.96
CA SER A 142 -1.26 7.11 18.36
C SER A 142 -1.14 8.63 18.52
N PRO A 143 -1.99 9.29 19.35
CA PRO A 143 -1.94 10.73 19.56
C PRO A 143 -0.59 11.19 20.15
N TYR A 144 0.08 10.33 20.92
CA TYR A 144 1.43 10.59 21.43
C TYR A 144 2.45 10.71 20.30
N TYR A 145 2.39 9.81 19.31
CA TYR A 145 3.31 9.79 18.18
C TYR A 145 3.09 10.99 17.23
N LEU A 146 1.82 11.39 17.04
CA LEU A 146 1.47 12.60 16.29
C LEU A 146 2.07 13.87 16.88
N HIS A 147 2.07 14.00 18.21
CA HIS A 147 2.59 15.19 18.88
C HIS A 147 4.13 15.18 18.99
N ASP A 148 4.73 14.04 19.30
CA ASP A 148 6.16 13.97 19.63
C ASP A 148 7.05 13.83 18.37
N VAL A 149 6.60 13.04 17.38
CA VAL A 149 7.40 12.68 16.20
C VAL A 149 6.95 13.45 14.95
N ILE A 150 5.64 13.53 14.71
CA ILE A 150 5.14 14.13 13.47
C ILE A 150 5.20 15.66 13.53
N GLU A 151 4.80 16.25 14.65
CA GLU A 151 4.84 17.71 14.85
C GLU A 151 6.26 18.25 15.03
N SER A 152 7.21 17.43 15.48
CA SER A 152 8.61 17.84 15.62
C SER A 152 9.34 17.96 14.28
N GLN A 153 8.86 17.28 13.23
CA GLN A 153 9.50 17.23 11.92
C GLN A 153 9.45 18.58 11.17
N ASP A 154 10.60 19.08 10.72
CA ASP A 154 10.73 20.39 10.07
C ASP A 154 9.86 20.53 8.81
N VAL A 155 9.72 19.45 8.03
CA VAL A 155 8.91 19.43 6.79
C VAL A 155 7.41 19.62 7.05
N VAL A 156 6.95 19.22 8.24
CA VAL A 156 5.56 19.41 8.67
C VAL A 156 5.37 20.82 9.23
N LYS A 157 6.37 21.37 9.93
CA LYS A 157 6.36 22.76 10.42
C LYS A 157 6.39 23.79 9.30
N GLU A 158 7.16 23.51 8.24
CA GLU A 158 7.23 24.37 7.06
C GLU A 158 5.90 24.41 6.29
N ASN A 159 5.05 23.38 6.43
CA ASN A 159 3.85 23.21 5.62
C ASN A 159 2.54 23.36 6.42
N GLN A 160 1.86 24.48 6.23
CA GLN A 160 0.55 24.76 6.86
C GLN A 160 -0.56 23.80 6.44
N GLY A 161 -0.45 23.12 5.29
CA GLY A 161 -1.39 22.10 4.84
C GLY A 161 -1.32 20.83 5.70
N CYS A 162 -0.10 20.38 5.99
CA CYS A 162 0.14 19.21 6.86
C CYS A 162 -0.30 19.48 8.31
N GLN A 163 -0.03 20.69 8.83
CA GLN A 163 -0.49 21.08 10.17
C GLN A 163 -2.01 21.04 10.31
N ARG A 164 -2.75 21.52 9.30
CA ARG A 164 -4.22 21.46 9.30
C ARG A 164 -4.74 20.02 9.35
N LEU A 165 -4.14 19.12 8.58
CA LEU A 165 -4.50 17.70 8.57
C LEU A 165 -4.22 17.01 9.92
N ILE A 166 -3.13 17.41 10.60
CA ILE A 166 -2.82 16.90 11.95
C ILE A 166 -3.82 17.42 12.96
N SER A 167 -4.18 18.71 12.93
CA SER A 167 -5.20 19.27 13.83
C SER A 167 -6.55 18.59 13.63
N GLU A 168 -6.95 18.38 12.38
CA GLU A 168 -8.18 17.66 12.05
C GLU A 168 -8.15 16.22 12.59
N ALA A 169 -7.05 15.49 12.38
CA ALA A 169 -6.90 14.14 12.91
C ALA A 169 -6.91 14.09 14.45
N LYS A 170 -6.29 15.07 15.13
CA LYS A 170 -6.33 15.22 16.58
C LYS A 170 -7.76 15.49 17.06
N ASP A 171 -8.50 16.38 16.40
CA ASP A 171 -9.90 16.66 16.73
C ASP A 171 -10.78 15.40 16.57
N TYR A 172 -10.60 14.62 15.50
CA TYR A 172 -11.30 13.35 15.32
C TYR A 172 -10.95 12.31 16.40
N LEU A 173 -9.68 12.23 16.84
CA LEU A 173 -9.26 11.35 17.93
C LEU A 173 -9.88 11.78 19.27
N LEU A 174 -9.87 13.08 19.57
CA LEU A 174 -10.48 13.64 20.78
C LEU A 174 -12.01 13.47 20.80
N LEU A 175 -12.67 13.57 19.63
CA LEU A 175 -14.10 13.28 19.47
C LEU A 175 -14.43 11.78 19.64
N LYS A 176 -13.51 10.88 19.27
CA LYS A 176 -13.66 9.42 19.47
C LYS A 176 -13.45 9.01 20.93
N ASP A 177 -12.65 9.76 21.68
CA ASP A 177 -12.50 9.63 23.14
C ASP A 177 -13.70 10.14 23.94
N HIS A 178 -14.70 10.79 23.31
CA HIS A 178 -16.05 10.81 23.85
C HIS A 178 -16.71 9.48 23.51
N PRO A 179 -16.72 8.48 24.42
CA PRO A 179 -17.43 7.25 24.17
C PRO A 179 -18.86 7.64 23.82
N SER A 180 -19.36 7.06 22.75
CA SER A 180 -20.74 6.60 22.62
C SER A 180 -21.51 6.73 23.93
N SER A 181 -22.05 7.92 24.19
CA SER A 181 -23.15 8.08 25.10
C SER A 181 -24.27 7.31 24.44
N MET A 182 -24.59 6.16 25.01
CA MET A 182 -25.78 5.38 24.74
C MET A 182 -25.94 4.90 23.29
N VAL A 183 -25.47 3.67 23.04
CA VAL A 183 -26.41 2.73 22.40
C VAL A 183 -27.54 2.54 23.42
N LEU A 184 -28.59 3.35 23.33
CA LEU A 184 -29.90 2.95 23.82
C LEU A 184 -30.26 1.72 23.00
N VAL A 185 -29.96 0.54 23.54
CA VAL A 185 -30.63 -0.68 23.13
C VAL A 185 -32.11 -0.38 23.32
N PRO A 186 -32.95 -0.42 22.26
CA PRO A 186 -34.38 -0.44 22.46
C PRO A 186 -34.65 -1.65 23.33
N THR A 187 -35.16 -1.40 24.54
CA THR A 187 -35.68 -2.44 25.41
C THR A 187 -36.87 -3.01 24.65
N ASP A 188 -36.66 -4.06 23.87
CA ASP A 188 -37.74 -4.88 23.33
C ASP A 188 -38.33 -5.65 24.51
N ALA A 189 -39.23 -4.98 25.21
CA ALA A 189 -40.19 -5.56 26.11
C ALA A 189 -41.23 -6.33 25.27
N SER A 190 -40.81 -7.45 24.68
CA SER A 190 -41.71 -8.39 23.99
C SER A 190 -41.31 -9.82 24.29
N SER A 191 -41.36 -10.17 25.57
CA SER A 191 -41.52 -11.56 26.03
C SER A 191 -42.39 -11.57 27.28
N LEU A 192 -43.63 -11.12 27.12
CA LEU A 192 -44.76 -11.60 27.92
C LEU A 192 -45.21 -12.94 27.32
N PRO A 193 -44.98 -14.09 27.95
CA PRO A 193 -45.87 -15.22 27.76
C PRO A 193 -47.15 -14.92 28.54
N SER A 194 -48.22 -14.64 27.80
CA SER A 194 -49.59 -14.57 28.30
C SER A 194 -50.00 -15.83 29.08
N PRO A 195 -50.90 -15.72 30.06
CA PRO A 195 -51.30 -16.81 30.93
C PRO A 195 -52.23 -17.76 30.17
N PHE A 196 -51.81 -19.00 29.94
CA PHE A 196 -52.71 -20.08 29.58
C PHE A 196 -53.00 -20.96 30.80
N ILE A 197 -54.22 -20.79 31.28
CA ILE A 197 -54.93 -21.64 32.22
C ILE A 197 -55.16 -23.02 31.58
N SER A 198 -54.77 -24.09 32.26
CA SER A 198 -55.48 -25.38 32.30
C SER A 198 -54.84 -26.25 33.39
N SER A 199 -55.39 -26.32 34.60
CA SER A 199 -56.39 -27.31 35.03
C SER A 199 -55.89 -28.77 35.01
N ALA A 200 -55.67 -29.28 36.23
CA ALA A 200 -55.82 -30.67 36.70
C ALA A 200 -54.73 -31.67 36.27
N ARG A 201 -54.22 -32.57 37.13
CA ARG A 201 -54.90 -33.39 38.16
C ARG A 201 -53.92 -33.86 39.25
N CYS A 202 -54.54 -34.28 40.35
CA CYS A 202 -54.02 -35.22 41.35
C CYS A 202 -53.34 -36.45 40.73
#